data_AF-A0A6B3FYY0-F1
#
_entry.id   AF-A0A6B3FYY0-F1
#
_cell.length_a   1.000
_cell.length_b   1.000
_cell.length_c   1.000
_cell.angle_alpha   90.00
_cell.angle_beta   90.00
_cell.angle_gamma   90.00
#
_symmetry.space_group_name_H-M   'P 1'
#
loop_
_entity.id
_entity.type
_entity.pdbx_description
1 polymer ?
#
loop_
_entity_poly.entity_id
_entity_poly.type
_entity_poly.pdbx_seq_one_letter_code
_entity_poly.pdbx_strand_id
1 'polypeptide(L)'
;MTAFIVVATSIGAYALYQKFNGNIDSIDVGDAGSKNVVTDGPMNILIIGTDKRTGKGNEGYGDKGSEGHADTTILFHVSEDRTNATAMSIPRDLMTEIP
;
A
#
# COMPACT_ATOMS: atom_id res chain seq x y z
N MET A 1 11.89 -37.05 -6.05
CA MET A 1 12.54 -36.00 -5.23
C MET A 1 12.11 -34.60 -5.63
N THR A 2 12.20 -34.22 -6.91
CA THR A 2 11.77 -32.90 -7.43
C THR A 2 10.30 -32.56 -7.18
N ALA A 3 9.37 -33.49 -7.41
CA ALA A 3 7.94 -33.25 -7.16
C ALA A 3 7.63 -32.92 -5.68
N PHE A 4 8.32 -33.56 -4.74
CA PHE A 4 8.14 -33.30 -3.31
C PHE A 4 8.67 -31.93 -2.91
N ILE A 5 9.80 -31.51 -3.49
CA ILE A 5 10.37 -30.17 -3.29
C ILE A 5 9.40 -29.10 -3.80
N VAL A 6 8.84 -29.27 -5.00
CA VAL A 6 7.89 -28.30 -5.58
C VAL A 6 6.63 -28.17 -4.74
N VAL A 7 6.08 -29.27 -4.24
CA VAL A 7 4.90 -29.23 -3.38
C VAL A 7 5.21 -28.54 -2.05
N ALA A 8 6.32 -28.91 -1.40
CA ALA A 8 6.73 -28.32 -0.13
C ALA A 8 7.00 -26.80 -0.23
N THR A 9 7.68 -26.35 -1.30
CA THR A 9 7.95 -24.92 -1.52
C THR A 9 6.68 -24.14 -1.83
N SER A 10 5.76 -24.71 -2.62
CA SER A 10 4.49 -24.07 -2.95
C SER A 10 3.60 -23.88 -1.72
N ILE A 11 3.51 -24.90 -0.85
CA ILE A 11 2.76 -24.80 0.42
C ILE A 11 3.40 -23.76 1.34
N GLY A 12 4.73 -23.74 1.46
CA GLY A 12 5.44 -22.74 2.25
C GLY A 12 5.19 -21.32 1.76
N ALA A 13 5.27 -21.10 0.44
CA ALA A 13 4.98 -19.80 -0.19
C ALA A 13 3.53 -19.37 0.05
N TYR A 14 2.57 -20.30 -0.05
CA TYR A 14 1.16 -20.03 0.22
C TYR A 14 0.91 -19.66 1.69
N ALA A 15 1.54 -20.36 2.63
CA ALA A 15 1.42 -20.05 4.05
C ALA A 15 1.99 -18.66 4.40
N LEU A 16 3.13 -18.30 3.79
CA LEU A 16 3.70 -16.95 3.92
C LEU A 16 2.78 -15.89 3.31
N TYR A 17 2.23 -16.14 2.13
CA TYR A 17 1.27 -15.26 1.48
C TYR A 17 0.05 -15.01 2.38
N GLN A 18 -0.56 -16.06 2.93
CA GLN A 18 -1.69 -15.93 3.85
C GLN A 18 -1.33 -15.15 5.12
N LYS A 19 -0.13 -15.37 5.69
CA LYS A 19 0.33 -14.64 6.87
C LYS A 19 0.48 -13.14 6.60
N PHE A 20 1.02 -12.76 5.44
CA PHE A 20 1.14 -11.36 5.07
C PHE A 20 -0.22 -10.74 4.74
N ASN A 21 -1.07 -11.47 4.01
CA ASN A 21 -2.40 -11.00 3.65
C ASN A 21 -3.30 -10.80 4.88
N GLY A 22 -3.18 -11.66 5.91
CA GLY A 22 -3.93 -11.54 7.16
C GLY A 22 -3.50 -10.40 8.08
N ASN A 23 -2.36 -9.75 7.81
CA ASN A 23 -1.89 -8.59 8.55
C ASN A 23 -2.25 -7.26 7.86
N ILE A 24 -3.00 -7.30 6.76
CA ILE A 24 -3.45 -6.11 6.04
C ILE A 24 -4.89 -5.84 6.45
N ASP A 25 -5.07 -4.87 7.34
CA ASP A 25 -6.39 -4.31 7.62
C ASP A 25 -6.75 -3.29 6.54
N SER A 26 -7.98 -3.38 6.03
CA SER A 26 -8.51 -2.42 5.06
C SER A 26 -9.77 -1.77 5.61
N ILE A 27 -9.94 -0.49 5.32
CA ILE A 27 -11.15 0.26 5.66
C ILE A 27 -11.89 0.50 4.36
N ASP A 28 -13.15 0.07 4.30
CA ASP A 28 -14.03 0.37 3.17
C ASP A 28 -14.36 1.87 3.20
N VAL A 29 -14.02 2.56 2.11
CA VAL A 29 -14.28 4.00 1.93
C VAL A 29 -15.69 4.28 1.38
N GLY A 30 -16.51 3.25 1.19
CA GLY A 30 -17.89 3.36 0.72
C GLY A 30 -17.97 3.97 -0.69
N ASP A 31 -18.81 4.99 -0.85
CA ASP A 31 -18.97 5.73 -2.11
C ASP A 31 -18.03 6.96 -2.20
N ALA A 32 -17.01 7.08 -1.34
CA ALA A 32 -16.07 8.22 -1.35
C ALA A 32 -15.16 8.26 -2.59
N GLY A 33 -15.35 7.37 -3.58
CA GLY A 33 -14.61 7.33 -4.83
C GLY A 33 -15.44 6.82 -6.01
N SER A 34 -14.95 7.06 -7.21
CA SER A 34 -15.54 6.47 -8.42
C SER A 34 -15.29 4.96 -8.42
N LYS A 35 -16.33 4.14 -8.62
CA LYS A 35 -16.18 2.69 -8.79
C LYS A 35 -15.54 2.31 -10.12
N ASN A 36 -15.42 3.26 -11.03
CA ASN A 36 -14.92 3.07 -12.40
C ASN A 36 -13.42 3.42 -12.55
N VAL A 37 -12.61 3.28 -11.49
CA VAL A 37 -11.17 3.61 -11.55
C VAL A 37 -10.37 2.58 -12.36
N VAL A 38 -10.90 1.35 -12.49
CA VAL A 38 -10.26 0.29 -13.29
C VAL A 38 -10.84 0.32 -14.71
N THR A 39 -10.39 1.27 -15.51
CA THR A 39 -10.60 1.24 -16.96
C THR A 39 -9.50 0.42 -17.64
N ASP A 40 -9.76 -0.07 -18.84
CA ASP A 40 -8.76 -0.78 -19.67
C ASP A 40 -7.51 0.07 -19.95
N GLY A 41 -7.59 1.39 -19.73
CA GLY A 41 -6.51 2.37 -19.89
C GLY A 41 -5.35 2.33 -18.88
N PRO A 42 -4.40 3.26 -19.01
CA PRO A 42 -3.33 3.45 -18.02
C PRO A 42 -3.90 3.94 -16.69
N MET A 43 -3.26 3.56 -15.59
CA MET A 43 -3.76 3.84 -14.23
C MET A 43 -2.70 4.57 -13.39
N ASN A 44 -3.18 5.47 -12.54
CA ASN A 44 -2.36 6.18 -11.56
C ASN A 44 -2.84 5.80 -10.16
N ILE A 45 -1.92 5.34 -9.32
CA ILE A 45 -2.17 4.98 -7.94
C ILE A 45 -1.39 5.97 -7.08
N LEU A 46 -2.11 6.78 -6.29
CA LEU A 46 -1.49 7.62 -5.27
C LEU A 46 -1.33 6.81 -3.99
N ILE A 47 -0.10 6.62 -3.56
CA ILE A 47 0.25 5.89 -2.35
C ILE A 47 0.68 6.92 -1.31
N ILE A 48 -0.02 6.93 -0.18
CA ILE A 48 0.28 7.79 0.96
C ILE A 48 0.62 6.89 2.15
N GLY A 49 1.84 6.99 2.64
CA GLY A 49 2.30 6.33 3.85
C GLY A 49 2.10 7.24 5.05
N THR A 50 1.17 6.89 5.93
CA THR A 50 0.96 7.60 7.20
C THR A 50 1.63 6.84 8.34
N ASP A 51 2.52 7.49 9.09
CA ASP A 51 3.05 6.91 10.34
C ASP A 51 2.05 7.14 11.48
N LYS A 52 1.05 6.25 11.55
CA LYS A 52 0.07 6.21 12.63
C LYS A 52 0.59 5.32 13.76
N ARG A 53 1.00 5.93 14.87
CA ARG A 53 1.59 5.25 16.03
C ARG A 53 0.54 4.71 17.03
N THR A 54 -0.54 4.12 16.53
CA THR A 54 -1.56 3.47 17.38
C THR A 54 -1.24 1.98 17.55
N GLY A 55 -1.05 1.48 18.78
CA GLY A 55 -0.80 0.06 19.04
C GLY A 55 -0.12 -0.24 20.38
N LYS A 56 -0.13 -1.52 20.80
CA LYS A 56 0.53 -1.98 22.05
C LYS A 56 2.03 -1.65 22.01
N GLY A 57 2.50 -0.91 23.02
CA GLY A 57 3.91 -0.53 23.15
C GLY A 57 4.28 0.86 22.62
N ASN A 58 3.35 1.56 21.95
CA ASN A 58 3.58 2.92 21.43
C ASN A 58 3.12 4.03 22.40
N GLU A 59 2.67 3.69 23.61
CA GLU A 59 2.11 4.64 24.58
C GLU A 59 3.12 5.65 25.17
N GLY A 60 4.42 5.44 24.97
CA GLY A 60 5.49 6.29 25.50
C GLY A 60 6.00 7.36 24.52
N TYR A 61 5.50 7.41 23.29
CA TYR A 61 6.05 8.26 22.23
C TYR A 61 4.95 9.06 21.51
N GLY A 62 5.02 10.39 21.61
CA GLY A 62 4.19 11.32 20.82
C GLY A 62 2.73 11.42 21.25
N ASP A 63 1.96 12.18 20.46
CA ASP A 63 0.57 12.52 20.78
C ASP A 63 -0.38 11.36 20.39
N LYS A 64 -1.04 10.77 21.39
CA LYS A 64 -1.80 9.50 21.29
C LYS A 64 -3.04 9.57 20.39
N GLY A 65 -3.37 10.74 19.85
CA GLY A 65 -4.53 11.00 19.00
C GLY A 65 -4.23 11.52 17.59
N SER A 66 -2.97 11.56 17.16
CA SER A 66 -2.64 12.01 15.79
C SER A 66 -3.10 10.98 14.75
N GLU A 67 -3.76 11.45 13.67
CA GLU A 67 -4.15 10.60 12.52
C GLU A 67 -2.93 10.04 11.76
N GLY A 68 -1.72 10.46 12.13
CA GLY A 68 -0.46 10.11 11.50
C GLY A 68 -0.02 11.21 10.55
N HIS A 69 1.28 11.41 10.43
CA HIS A 69 1.84 12.29 9.40
C HIS A 69 2.05 11.48 8.13
N ALA A 70 1.64 12.03 6.99
CA ALA A 70 1.99 11.50 5.68
C ALA A 70 3.50 11.68 5.46
N ASP A 71 4.27 10.65 5.78
CA ASP A 71 5.73 10.67 5.71
C ASP A 71 6.25 10.21 4.34
N THR A 72 5.39 9.61 3.52
CA THR A 72 5.74 9.15 2.18
C THR A 72 4.58 9.38 1.23
N THR A 73 4.84 10.03 0.10
CA THR A 73 3.87 10.19 -0.99
C THR A 73 4.52 9.68 -2.26
N ILE A 74 3.92 8.68 -2.89
CA ILE A 74 4.41 8.10 -4.15
C ILE A 74 3.27 8.10 -5.16
N LEU A 75 3.53 8.65 -6.35
CA LEU A 75 2.68 8.48 -7.50
C LEU A 75 3.18 7.29 -8.31
N PHE A 76 2.35 6.27 -8.44
CA PHE A 76 2.65 5.06 -9.18
C PHE A 76 1.83 5.01 -10.47
N HIS A 77 2.51 5.11 -11.60
CA HIS A 77 1.91 5.04 -12.92
C HIS A 77 2.10 3.64 -13.49
N VAL A 78 1.02 3.02 -13.96
CA VAL A 78 1.05 1.72 -14.65
C VAL A 78 0.53 1.91 -16.07
N SER A 79 1.30 1.45 -17.04
CA SER A 79 0.92 1.52 -18.46
C SER A 79 -0.35 0.72 -18.73
N GLU A 80 -1.08 1.10 -19.78
CA GLU A 80 -2.32 0.44 -20.23
C GLU A 80 -2.14 -1.07 -20.36
N ASP A 81 -1.10 -1.48 -21.09
CA ASP A 81 -0.71 -2.86 -21.35
C ASP A 81 -0.06 -3.58 -20.14
N ARG A 82 0.07 -2.90 -19.00
CA ARG A 82 0.70 -3.37 -17.75
C ARG A 82 2.15 -3.88 -17.93
N THR A 83 2.82 -3.53 -19.03
CA THR A 83 4.21 -3.94 -19.28
C THR A 83 5.22 -3.10 -18.51
N ASN A 84 4.84 -1.88 -18.13
CA ASN A 84 5.72 -0.94 -17.45
C ASN A 84 5.01 -0.28 -16.28
N ALA A 85 5.78 0.01 -15.23
CA ALA A 85 5.32 0.82 -14.12
C ALA A 85 6.43 1.78 -13.67
N THR A 86 6.05 3.02 -13.36
CA THR A 86 6.95 4.07 -12.90
C THR A 86 6.48 4.57 -11.54
N ALA A 87 7.38 4.57 -10.56
CA ALA A 87 7.14 5.15 -9.25
C ALA A 87 7.87 6.49 -9.14
N MET A 88 7.12 7.56 -8.80
CA MET A 88 7.67 8.87 -8.51
C MET A 88 7.44 9.20 -7.04
N SER A 89 8.52 9.42 -6.29
CA SER A 89 8.43 9.92 -4.91
C SER A 89 8.20 11.43 -4.93
N ILE A 90 7.18 11.89 -4.22
CA ILE A 90 6.89 13.31 -3.98
C ILE A 90 7.45 13.64 -2.58
N PRO A 91 8.48 14.50 -2.48
CA PRO A 91 9.06 14.89 -1.19
C PRO A 91 8.03 15.57 -0.29
N ARG A 92 8.04 15.25 1.01
CA ARG A 92 7.16 15.86 2.01
C ARG A 92 7.31 17.39 2.10
N ASP A 93 8.53 17.87 1.92
CA ASP A 93 8.87 19.29 2.10
C ASP A 93 8.80 20.07 0.76
N LEU A 94 8.06 19.54 -0.24
CA LEU A 94 7.85 20.22 -1.50
C LEU A 94 7.00 21.49 -1.27
N MET A 95 7.58 22.66 -1.57
CA MET A 95 6.84 23.92 -1.50
C MET A 95 5.93 24.03 -2.74
N THR A 96 4.63 23.87 -2.51
CA THR A 96 3.57 23.99 -3.53
C THR A 96 2.36 24.67 -2.91
N GLU A 97 1.52 25.27 -3.75
CA GLU A 97 0.18 25.68 -3.32
C GLU A 97 -0.70 24.44 -3.16
N ILE A 98 -1.37 24.32 -2.01
CA ILE A 98 -2.31 23.24 -1.73
C ILE A 98 -3.68 23.70 -2.27
N PRO A 99 -4.32 22.91 -3.15
CA PRO A 99 -5.64 23.22 -3.70
C PRO A 99 -6.79 23.07 -2.69
#